data_AF-A0A4Y2AVA7-F1
#
_entry.id   AF-A0A4Y2AVA7-F1
#
_cell.length_a   1.000
_cell.length_b   1.000
_cell.length_c   1.000
_cell.angle_alpha   90.00
_cell.angle_beta   90.00
_cell.angle_gamma   90.00
#
_symmetry.space_group_name_H-M   'P 1'
#
loop_
_entity.id
_entity.type
_entity.pdbx_description
1 polymer ?
#
loop_
_entity_poly.entity_id
_entity_poly.type
_entity_poly.pdbx_seq_one_letter_code
_entity_poly.pdbx_strand_id
1 'polypeptide(L)'
;MGMRKTKERIRYSFYWPGLSQDVEIFCKTCKECQLRSPEKKTDRIPITPVSRPDLPFQVINVDIIGPIEPPSARKYKYVLCLMD
;
A
#
# COMPACT_ATOMS: atom_id res chain seq x y z
N MET A 1 0.13 17.95 -3.61
CA MET A 1 -1.15 18.70 -3.71
C MET A 1 -2.13 17.81 -4.47
N GLY A 2 -3.40 17.73 -4.08
CA GLY A 2 -4.41 16.90 -4.75
C GLY A 2 -5.54 17.75 -5.33
N MET A 3 -6.41 17.13 -6.13
CA MET A 3 -7.51 17.77 -6.89
C MET A 3 -8.24 18.88 -6.11
N ARG A 4 -8.66 18.61 -4.86
CA ARG A 4 -9.36 19.59 -4.01
C ARG A 4 -8.52 20.84 -3.74
N LYS A 5 -7.28 20.66 -3.28
CA LYS A 5 -6.37 21.78 -2.95
C LYS A 5 -5.96 22.57 -4.20
N THR A 6 -5.76 21.88 -5.33
CA THR A 6 -5.45 22.52 -6.62
C THR A 6 -6.61 23.39 -7.09
N LYS A 7 -7.84 22.87 -7.01
CA LYS A 7 -9.07 23.60 -7.36
C LYS A 7 -9.28 24.83 -6.46
N GLU A 8 -9.13 24.67 -5.15
CA GLU A 8 -9.22 25.78 -4.19
C GLU A 8 -8.19 26.87 -4.51
N ARG A 9 -6.95 26.50 -4.83
CA ARG A 9 -5.90 27.45 -5.14
C ARG A 9 -6.18 28.27 -6.40
N ILE A 10 -6.64 27.62 -7.47
CA ILE A 10 -6.92 28.29 -8.76
C ILE A 10 -8.11 29.26 -8.60
N ARG A 11 -9.12 28.89 -7.81
CA ARG A 11 -10.31 29.70 -7.55
C ARG A 11 -10.03 31.04 -6.87
N TYR A 12 -8.87 31.22 -6.23
CA TYR A 12 -8.49 32.52 -5.66
C TYR A 12 -8.17 33.58 -6.72
N SER A 13 -7.82 33.17 -7.94
CA SER A 13 -7.32 34.09 -8.97
C SER A 13 -8.02 33.94 -10.31
N PHE A 14 -8.68 32.81 -10.57
CA PHE A 14 -9.24 32.51 -11.89
C PHE A 14 -10.60 31.81 -11.79
N TYR A 15 -11.44 32.04 -12.80
CA TYR A 15 -12.71 31.36 -12.99
C TYR A 15 -12.99 31.14 -14.47
N TRP A 16 -13.50 29.95 -14.81
CA TRP A 16 -14.11 29.65 -16.10
C TRP A 16 -15.10 28.49 -15.98
N PRO A 17 -16.08 28.36 -16.90
CA PRO A 17 -16.92 27.19 -17.00
C PRO A 17 -16.06 25.94 -17.27
N GLY A 18 -16.14 24.93 -16.41
CA GLY A 18 -15.36 23.69 -16.56
C GLY A 18 -14.07 23.61 -15.74
N LEU A 19 -13.67 24.66 -14.99
CA LEU A 19 -12.46 24.66 -14.13
C LEU A 19 -12.33 23.40 -13.27
N SER A 20 -13.44 22.93 -12.72
CA SER A 20 -13.43 21.72 -11.89
C SER A 20 -13.04 20.46 -12.68
N GLN A 21 -13.57 20.32 -13.90
CA GLN A 21 -13.29 19.20 -14.80
C GLN A 21 -11.85 19.26 -15.30
N ASP A 22 -11.35 20.43 -15.67
CA ASP A 22 -9.97 20.58 -16.14
C ASP A 22 -8.95 20.23 -15.05
N VAL A 23 -9.18 20.70 -13.82
CA VAL A 23 -8.35 20.35 -12.66
C VAL A 23 -8.40 18.84 -12.37
N GLU A 24 -9.57 18.23 -12.51
CA GLU A 24 -9.74 16.78 -12.34
C GLU A 24 -8.96 16.00 -13.41
N ILE A 25 -9.12 16.36 -14.68
CA ILE A 25 -8.43 15.73 -15.82
C ILE A 25 -6.92 15.86 -15.63
N PHE A 26 -6.43 17.06 -15.32
CA PHE A 26 -5.01 17.31 -15.08
C PHE A 26 -4.46 16.47 -13.92
N CYS A 27 -5.14 16.43 -12.77
CA CYS A 27 -4.69 15.63 -11.64
C CYS A 27 -4.72 14.13 -11.94
N LYS A 28 -5.65 13.64 -12.78
CA LYS A 28 -5.73 12.23 -13.21
C LYS A 28 -4.66 11.85 -14.22
N THR A 29 -4.24 12.75 -15.10
CA THR A 29 -3.24 12.49 -16.15
C THR A 29 -1.81 12.84 -15.74
N CYS A 30 -1.62 13.65 -14.70
CA CYS A 30 -0.30 14.03 -14.22
C CYS A 30 0.46 12.83 -13.62
N LYS A 31 1.52 12.38 -14.30
CA LYS A 31 2.38 11.26 -13.91
C LYS A 31 2.89 11.37 -12.47
N GLU A 32 3.46 12.52 -12.11
CA GLU A 32 4.01 12.75 -10.76
C GLU A 32 2.92 12.69 -9.67
N CYS A 33 1.72 13.19 -9.98
CA CYS A 33 0.60 13.09 -9.07
C CYS A 33 0.13 11.64 -8.91
N GLN A 34 0.06 10.87 -9.99
CA GLN A 34 -0.36 9.47 -9.94
C GLN A 34 0.65 8.59 -9.20
N LEU A 35 1.96 8.80 -9.41
CA LEU A 35 3.02 8.05 -8.71
C LEU A 35 3.09 8.33 -7.21
N ARG A 36 2.74 9.55 -6.79
CA ARG A 36 2.79 9.96 -5.37
C ARG A 36 1.45 9.85 -4.65
N SER A 37 0.35 9.71 -5.41
CA SER A 37 -0.97 9.59 -4.80
C SER A 37 -1.03 8.26 -4.06
N PRO A 38 -1.49 8.23 -2.79
CA PRO A 38 -1.70 6.98 -2.09
C PRO A 38 -2.68 6.11 -2.90
N GLU A 39 -2.31 4.88 -3.18
CA GLU A 39 -3.27 3.91 -3.68
C GLU A 39 -4.30 3.65 -2.59
N LYS A 40 -5.50 4.23 -2.72
CA LYS A 40 -6.64 3.90 -1.86
C LYS A 40 -7.33 2.60 -2.29
N LYS A 41 -6.60 1.70 -2.94
CA LYS A 41 -7.12 0.38 -3.24
C LYS A 41 -6.97 -0.43 -1.96
N THR A 42 -8.07 -0.55 -1.22
CA THR A 42 -8.23 -1.68 -0.31
C THR A 42 -8.17 -2.93 -1.16
N ASP A 43 -7.52 -3.98 -0.66
CA ASP A 43 -7.50 -5.27 -1.32
C ASP A 43 -8.94 -5.65 -1.71
N ARG A 44 -9.15 -5.92 -3.00
CA ARG A 44 -10.50 -6.14 -3.57
C ARG A 44 -10.95 -7.57 -3.38
N ILE A 45 -10.07 -8.42 -2.88
CA ILE A 45 -10.32 -9.83 -2.68
C ILE A 45 -10.72 -10.00 -1.21
N PRO A 46 -11.94 -10.48 -0.92
CA PRO A 46 -12.30 -10.87 0.44
C PRO A 46 -11.29 -11.91 0.95
N ILE A 47 -10.77 -11.72 2.16
CA ILE A 47 -9.89 -12.70 2.78
C ILE A 47 -10.65 -14.02 2.89
N THR A 48 -10.18 -15.06 2.20
CA THR A 48 -10.75 -16.41 2.25
C THR A 48 -10.00 -17.26 3.27
N PRO A 49 -10.69 -18.11 4.04
CA PRO A 49 -10.03 -19.05 4.93
C PRO A 49 -9.16 -20.03 4.13
N VAL A 50 -7.96 -20.30 4.63
CA VAL A 50 -7.10 -21.37 4.11
C VAL A 50 -7.62 -22.70 4.64
N SER A 51 -7.77 -23.70 3.77
CA SER A 51 -8.14 -25.06 4.17
C SER A 51 -7.07 -25.66 5.07
N ARG A 52 -7.46 -26.20 6.23
CA ARG A 52 -6.54 -26.94 7.10
C ARG A 52 -6.17 -28.26 6.42
N PRO A 53 -4.87 -28.64 6.38
CA PRO A 53 -4.47 -29.97 5.91
C PRO A 53 -4.98 -31.08 6.83
N ASP A 54 -5.21 -32.27 6.27
CA ASP A 54 -5.73 -33.43 7.00
C ASP A 54 -4.63 -34.17 7.79
N LEU A 55 -3.39 -34.09 7.32
CA LEU A 55 -2.24 -34.77 7.89
C LEU A 55 -1.12 -33.76 8.22
N PRO A 56 -0.32 -34.04 9.28
CA PRO A 56 0.90 -33.29 9.55
C PRO A 56 1.85 -33.27 8.34
N PHE A 57 2.59 -32.18 8.21
CA PHE A 57 3.62 -31.93 7.20
C PHE A 57 3.14 -31.84 5.75
N GLN A 58 1.83 -31.68 5.52
CA GLN A 58 1.27 -31.49 4.18
C GLN A 58 1.48 -30.06 3.66
N VAL A 59 1.44 -29.07 4.55
CA VAL A 59 1.67 -27.66 4.23
C VAL A 59 2.52 -27.09 5.35
N ILE A 60 3.64 -26.47 5.00
CA ILE A 60 4.54 -25.83 5.97
C ILE A 60 4.64 -24.35 5.62
N ASN A 61 4.41 -23.50 6.62
CA ASN A 61 4.59 -22.07 6.51
C ASN A 61 5.98 -21.71 7.05
N VAL A 62 6.77 -21.03 6.22
CA VAL A 62 8.13 -20.61 6.55
C VAL A 62 8.21 -19.09 6.46
N ASP A 63 8.69 -18.47 7.53
CA ASP A 63 8.92 -17.03 7.59
C ASP A 63 10.28 -16.70 8.22
N ILE A 64 10.81 -15.52 7.91
CA ILE A 64 12.06 -15.02 8.46
C ILE A 64 11.78 -13.74 9.24
N ILE A 65 12.00 -13.82 10.55
CA ILE A 65 11.88 -12.67 11.44
C ILE A 65 13.24 -11.99 11.54
N GLY A 66 13.29 -10.69 11.26
CA GLY A 66 14.45 -9.86 11.53
C GLY A 66 14.66 -8.74 10.50
N PRO A 67 15.77 -7.99 10.63
CA PRO A 67 16.83 -8.17 11.62
C PRO A 67 16.39 -7.81 13.06
N ILE A 68 16.76 -8.62 14.06
CA ILE A 68 16.50 -8.35 15.48
C ILE A 68 17.64 -7.54 16.11
N GLU A 69 17.27 -6.60 16.99
CA GLU A 69 18.20 -5.79 17.77
C GLU A 69 17.70 -5.72 19.23
N PRO A 70 18.53 -6.07 20.23
CA PRO A 70 19.90 -6.58 20.12
C PRO A 70 19.97 -7.97 19.44
N PRO A 71 21.11 -8.33 18.82
CA PRO A 71 21.29 -9.65 18.25
C PRO A 71 21.28 -10.73 19.34
N SER A 72 21.06 -11.99 18.95
CA SER A 72 21.10 -13.10 19.90
C SER A 72 22.46 -13.23 20.59
N ALA A 73 22.54 -14.02 21.66
CA ALA A 73 23.80 -14.29 22.36
C ALA A 73 24.94 -14.78 21.43
N ARG A 74 24.58 -15.46 20.32
CA ARG A 74 25.53 -15.94 19.30
C ARG A 74 25.67 -15.02 18.09
N LYS A 75 25.18 -13.78 18.20
CA LYS A 75 25.23 -12.73 17.17
C LYS A 75 24.37 -13.01 15.92
N TYR A 76 23.41 -13.93 15.99
CA TYR A 76 22.43 -14.10 14.91
C TYR A 76 21.39 -12.97 14.95
N LYS A 77 21.02 -12.48 13.76
CA LYS A 77 20.08 -11.37 13.57
C LYS A 77 18.72 -11.80 13.00
N TYR A 78 18.58 -13.05 12.58
CA TYR A 78 17.37 -13.55 11.95
C TYR A 78 16.94 -14.84 12.62
N VAL A 79 15.62 -15.05 12.67
CA VAL A 79 15.00 -16.26 13.18
C VAL A 79 14.17 -16.87 12.05
N LEU A 80 14.42 -18.15 11.76
CA LEU A 80 13.58 -18.93 10.87
C LEU A 80 12.39 -19.45 11.67
N CYS A 81 11.18 -19.02 11.33
CA CYS A 81 9.94 -19.53 11.89
C CYS A 81 9.39 -20.59 10.93
N LEU A 82 9.15 -21.80 11.44
CA LEU A 82 8.56 -22.90 10.69
C LEU A 82 7.34 -23.40 11.45
N MET A 83 6.20 -23.39 10.77
CA MET A 83 4.91 -23.84 11.31
C MET A 83 4.35 -24.92 10.38
N ASP A 84 3.98 -26.05 10.97
CA ASP A 84 3.16 -27.09 10.34
C ASP A 84 1.67 -26.83 10.67
#